data_AF-A0A0R3S1Q5-F1
#
_entry.id   AF-A0A0R3S1Q5-F1
#
_cell.length_a   1.000
_cell.length_b   1.000
_cell.length_c   1.000
_cell.angle_alpha   90.00
_cell.angle_beta   90.00
_cell.angle_gamma   90.00
#
_symmetry.space_group_name_H-M   'P 1'
#
loop_
_entity.id
_entity.type
_entity.pdbx_description
1 polymer ?
#
loop_
_entity_poly.entity_id
_entity_poly.type
_entity_poly.pdbx_seq_one_letter_code
_entity_poly.pdbx_strand_id
1 'polypeptide(L)'
;MRFAQVSLSVLSLIMAVIAWPDGAPCIHAVFESMNPLEAVEHQGGLQLSVPPYHIEVRHKCYWINQPIELNLKGNTSADRFRGFAIQPISYRGPNRGKRVGQFLRLDDNGSWQQQCFRFKNSVTHSHDEKKKQIKLWWKNELNDDDYVQFVATVVKAQKEFWVKSIKSIPIPPCRVEKNGIEEYIPDPITPPPPVRHLVQEVI
;
A
#
# COMPACT_ATOMS: atom_id res chain seq x y z
N MET A 1 -22.05 -31.52 -57.57
CA MET A 1 -22.61 -30.97 -56.30
C MET A 1 -22.32 -31.99 -55.21
N ARG A 2 -21.52 -31.81 -54.16
CA ARG A 2 -20.96 -30.63 -53.48
C ARG A 2 -19.56 -31.03 -52.97
N PHE A 3 -18.51 -30.43 -53.50
CA PHE A 3 -17.20 -30.32 -52.84
C PHE A 3 -17.22 -28.98 -52.12
N ALA A 4 -17.40 -28.97 -50.79
CA ALA A 4 -17.04 -27.87 -49.89
C ALA A 4 -17.71 -28.09 -48.53
N GLN A 5 -17.07 -28.87 -47.66
CA GLN A 5 -17.11 -28.60 -46.23
C GLN A 5 -15.65 -28.60 -45.75
N VAL A 6 -14.92 -27.66 -46.35
CA VAL A 6 -13.64 -27.19 -45.84
C VAL A 6 -13.94 -26.48 -44.53
N SER A 7 -13.29 -26.98 -43.47
CA SER A 7 -12.57 -26.26 -42.42
C SER A 7 -12.95 -24.81 -42.08
N LEU A 8 -12.73 -24.51 -40.79
CA LEU A 8 -12.68 -23.19 -40.14
C LEU A 8 -14.03 -22.61 -39.72
N SER A 9 -14.42 -22.90 -38.48
CA SER A 9 -15.10 -21.95 -37.60
C SER A 9 -14.96 -22.37 -36.13
N VAL A 10 -13.74 -22.68 -35.68
CA VAL A 10 -13.40 -22.51 -34.25
C VAL A 10 -13.06 -21.05 -34.08
N LEU A 11 -14.07 -20.19 -34.13
CA LEU A 11 -13.93 -18.79 -33.77
C LEU A 11 -13.80 -18.74 -32.24
N SER A 12 -12.55 -18.84 -31.80
CA SER A 12 -12.13 -18.57 -30.42
C SER A 12 -12.73 -17.23 -29.99
N LEU A 13 -13.75 -17.28 -29.14
CA LEU A 13 -14.23 -16.14 -28.38
C LEU A 13 -13.12 -15.81 -27.37
N ILE A 14 -12.15 -14.98 -27.77
CA ILE A 14 -11.26 -14.33 -26.82
C ILE A 14 -12.09 -13.24 -26.13
N MET A 15 -12.91 -13.66 -25.16
CA MET A 15 -13.41 -12.72 -24.16
C MET A 15 -12.19 -12.28 -23.38
N ALA A 16 -11.70 -11.07 -23.66
CA ALA A 16 -10.70 -10.42 -22.83
C ALA A 16 -11.32 -10.24 -21.45
N VAL A 17 -11.03 -11.17 -20.54
CA VAL A 17 -11.37 -11.01 -19.13
C VAL A 17 -10.51 -9.88 -18.64
N ILE A 18 -11.12 -8.72 -18.38
CA ILE A 18 -10.46 -7.58 -17.73
C ILE A 18 -10.26 -8.00 -16.27
N ALA A 19 -9.28 -8.87 -16.03
CA ALA A 19 -8.82 -9.20 -14.69
C ALA A 19 -7.98 -8.04 -14.20
N TRP A 20 -8.26 -7.58 -12.99
CA TRP A 20 -7.51 -6.50 -12.39
C TRP A 20 -6.12 -7.03 -12.03
N PRO A 21 -5.07 -6.21 -12.16
CA PRO A 21 -3.74 -6.67 -11.81
C PRO A 21 -3.71 -7.05 -10.33
N ASP A 22 -3.20 -8.24 -10.08
CA ASP A 22 -2.89 -8.73 -8.75
C ASP A 22 -1.73 -7.89 -8.20
N GLY A 23 -2.06 -6.81 -7.50
CA GLY A 23 -1.09 -5.93 -6.86
C GLY A 23 -0.64 -4.71 -7.64
N ALA A 24 0.04 -3.80 -6.94
CA ALA A 24 0.67 -2.63 -7.53
C ALA A 24 1.90 -3.05 -8.38
N PRO A 25 2.09 -2.48 -9.58
CA PRO A 25 3.22 -2.82 -10.44
C PRO A 25 4.56 -2.37 -9.83
N CYS A 26 5.62 -3.11 -10.15
CA CYS A 26 7.01 -2.76 -9.83
C CYS A 26 7.59 -1.78 -10.86
N ILE A 27 6.98 -0.59 -10.99
CA ILE A 27 7.50 0.51 -11.81
C ILE A 27 7.89 1.67 -10.91
N HIS A 28 8.99 2.36 -11.23
CA HIS A 28 9.57 3.37 -10.36
C HIS A 28 8.57 4.44 -9.93
N ALA A 29 7.75 4.96 -10.86
CA ALA A 29 6.73 5.96 -10.56
C ALA A 29 5.74 5.47 -9.48
N VAL A 30 5.09 4.33 -9.69
CA VAL A 30 4.12 3.74 -8.73
C VAL A 30 4.78 3.34 -7.42
N PHE A 31 6.00 2.82 -7.49
CA PHE A 31 6.76 2.36 -6.34
C PHE A 31 7.17 3.51 -5.42
N GLU A 32 7.64 4.65 -5.96
CA GLU A 32 7.97 5.81 -5.15
C GLU A 32 6.72 6.60 -4.73
N SER A 33 5.75 6.77 -5.63
CA SER A 33 4.56 7.59 -5.35
C SER A 33 3.55 6.88 -4.44
N MET A 34 3.51 5.54 -4.48
CA MET A 34 2.46 4.71 -3.88
C MET A 34 1.05 5.17 -4.29
N ASN A 35 0.92 5.81 -5.45
CA ASN A 35 -0.29 6.49 -5.86
C ASN A 35 -1.06 5.64 -6.89
N PRO A 36 -2.31 5.22 -6.62
CA PRO A 36 -3.12 4.52 -7.61
C PRO A 36 -3.44 5.36 -8.85
N LEU A 37 -3.38 6.70 -8.75
CA LEU A 37 -3.64 7.63 -9.87
C LEU A 37 -2.62 7.54 -11.02
N GLU A 38 -1.50 6.84 -10.85
CA GLU A 38 -0.60 6.53 -11.97
C GLU A 38 -1.31 5.68 -13.05
N ALA A 39 -2.40 5.01 -12.67
CA ALA A 39 -3.33 4.33 -13.57
C ALA A 39 -4.59 5.19 -13.79
N VAL A 40 -4.97 5.35 -15.07
CA VAL A 40 -6.08 6.22 -15.52
C VAL A 40 -7.41 5.78 -14.91
N GLU A 41 -7.55 4.49 -14.63
CA GLU A 41 -8.72 3.85 -14.07
C GLU A 41 -9.08 4.37 -12.67
N HIS A 42 -8.11 4.90 -11.93
CA HIS A 42 -8.27 5.42 -10.58
C HIS A 42 -8.56 6.92 -10.52
N GLN A 43 -8.65 7.60 -11.67
CA GLN A 43 -8.91 9.05 -11.71
C GLN A 43 -10.20 9.43 -10.97
N GLY A 44 -10.10 10.51 -10.18
CA GLY A 44 -11.19 11.03 -9.36
C GLY A 44 -11.47 10.26 -8.05
N GLY A 45 -10.66 9.27 -7.70
CA GLY A 45 -10.89 8.42 -6.53
C GLY A 45 -10.17 8.79 -5.23
N LEU A 46 -9.25 9.75 -5.30
CA LEU A 46 -8.43 10.16 -4.17
C LEU A 46 -9.29 10.74 -3.05
N GLN A 47 -9.15 10.18 -1.86
CA GLN A 47 -9.77 10.64 -0.64
C GLN A 47 -8.78 11.46 0.18
N LEU A 48 -9.23 12.61 0.66
CA LEU A 48 -8.47 13.54 1.51
C LEU A 48 -9.08 13.65 2.91
N SER A 49 -9.99 12.73 3.24
CA SER A 49 -10.58 12.54 4.56
C SER A 49 -9.71 11.64 5.44
N VAL A 50 -10.05 11.54 6.72
CA VAL A 50 -9.44 10.56 7.63
C VAL A 50 -9.72 9.15 7.10
N PRO A 51 -8.69 8.33 6.82
CA PRO A 51 -8.92 6.95 6.39
C PRO A 51 -9.54 6.12 7.54
N PRO A 52 -10.53 5.25 7.27
CA PRO A 52 -11.12 4.37 8.27
C PRO A 52 -10.26 3.12 8.55
N TYR A 53 -8.94 3.27 8.49
CA TYR A 53 -7.94 2.21 8.60
C TYR A 53 -6.77 2.67 9.43
N HIS A 54 -6.08 1.72 10.06
CA HIS A 54 -4.86 2.00 10.82
C HIS A 54 -3.88 0.83 10.76
N ILE A 55 -2.61 1.13 11.03
CA ILE A 55 -1.54 0.15 11.18
C ILE A 55 -1.23 0.02 12.65
N GLU A 56 -1.40 -1.19 13.17
CA GLU A 56 -0.96 -1.58 14.51
C GLU A 56 0.37 -2.31 14.42
N VAL A 57 1.37 -1.83 15.14
CA VAL A 57 2.68 -2.49 15.24
C VAL A 57 2.74 -3.18 16.60
N ARG A 58 3.03 -4.49 16.61
CA ARG A 58 2.98 -5.30 17.83
C ARG A 58 4.01 -4.88 18.89
N HIS A 59 5.14 -4.32 18.46
CA HIS A 59 6.22 -3.88 19.34
C HIS A 59 6.41 -2.37 19.26
N LYS A 60 6.78 -1.76 20.38
CA LYS A 60 7.05 -0.31 20.46
C LYS A 60 8.42 0.09 19.94
N CYS A 61 9.35 -0.85 19.83
CA CYS A 61 10.70 -0.67 19.32
C CYS A 61 11.14 -1.94 18.57
N TYR A 62 12.27 -1.89 17.86
CA TYR A 62 12.83 -3.06 17.16
C TYR A 62 14.31 -3.31 17.47
N TRP A 63 14.73 -4.56 17.27
CA TRP A 63 16.14 -4.96 17.24
C TRP A 63 16.54 -5.36 15.82
N ILE A 64 17.82 -5.21 15.49
CA ILE A 64 18.36 -5.70 14.22
C ILE A 64 18.13 -7.21 14.12
N ASN A 65 17.78 -7.68 12.94
CA ASN A 65 17.51 -9.08 12.59
C ASN A 65 16.34 -9.72 13.35
N GLN A 66 15.61 -8.98 14.18
CA GLN A 66 14.40 -9.47 14.84
C GLN A 66 13.17 -9.09 14.03
N PRO A 67 12.39 -10.08 13.53
CA PRO A 67 11.11 -9.82 12.89
C PRO A 67 10.11 -9.22 13.89
N ILE A 68 9.37 -8.21 13.43
CA ILE A 68 8.22 -7.67 14.14
C ILE A 68 6.97 -7.81 13.29
N GLU A 69 5.84 -8.00 13.96
CA GLU A 69 4.53 -8.11 13.35
C GLU A 69 3.90 -6.71 13.23
N LEU A 70 3.28 -6.46 12.08
CA LEU A 70 2.40 -5.31 11.85
C LEU A 70 1.07 -5.77 11.23
N ASN A 71 -0.01 -5.11 11.62
CA ASN A 71 -1.36 -5.41 11.15
C ASN A 71 -2.00 -4.14 10.57
N LEU A 72 -2.29 -4.14 9.27
CA LEU A 72 -3.16 -3.12 8.67
C LEU A 72 -4.61 -3.60 8.80
N LYS A 73 -5.47 -2.82 9.48
CA LYS A 73 -6.85 -3.20 9.76
C LYS A 73 -7.82 -2.03 9.61
N GLY A 74 -9.07 -2.35 9.29
CA GLY A 74 -10.19 -1.41 9.37
C GLY A 74 -10.54 -1.04 10.81
N ASN A 75 -11.08 0.15 11.02
CA ASN A 75 -11.54 0.59 12.34
C ASN A 75 -12.76 -0.21 12.82
N THR A 76 -13.64 -0.55 11.89
CA THR A 76 -14.84 -1.37 12.13
C THR A 76 -14.88 -2.62 11.27
N SER A 77 -15.82 -3.53 11.56
CA SER A 77 -16.04 -4.74 10.75
C SER A 77 -16.55 -4.47 9.33
N ALA A 78 -17.09 -3.26 9.09
CA ALA A 78 -17.55 -2.77 7.79
C ALA A 78 -16.41 -2.17 6.95
N ASP A 79 -15.34 -1.68 7.58
CA ASP A 79 -14.20 -1.05 6.94
C ASP A 79 -13.27 -2.09 6.30
N ARG A 80 -13.72 -2.62 5.17
CA ARG A 80 -12.92 -3.54 4.35
C ARG A 80 -12.14 -2.79 3.27
N PHE A 81 -11.00 -3.33 2.89
CA PHE A 81 -10.18 -2.82 1.79
C PHE A 81 -9.88 -3.95 0.80
N ARG A 82 -9.63 -3.59 -0.46
CA ARG A 82 -9.34 -4.54 -1.54
C ARG A 82 -7.86 -4.58 -1.86
N GLY A 83 -7.27 -3.39 -2.00
CA GLY A 83 -5.87 -3.18 -2.31
C GLY A 83 -5.15 -2.36 -1.26
N PHE A 84 -3.84 -2.49 -1.23
CA PHE A 84 -2.95 -1.68 -0.41
C PHE A 84 -1.54 -1.69 -0.98
N ALA A 85 -0.75 -0.70 -0.60
CA ALA A 85 0.71 -0.70 -0.69
C ALA A 85 1.28 -0.24 0.65
N ILE A 86 2.28 -0.92 1.22
CA ILE A 86 2.90 -0.56 2.50
C ILE A 86 4.41 -0.48 2.35
N GLN A 87 5.01 0.59 2.88
CA GLN A 87 6.44 0.81 2.90
C GLN A 87 6.92 1.20 4.31
N PRO A 88 8.08 0.69 4.77
CA PRO A 88 8.75 1.11 5.98
C PRO A 88 9.64 2.33 5.65
N ILE A 89 9.30 3.50 6.18
CA ILE A 89 9.96 4.77 5.88
C ILE A 89 10.73 5.25 7.11
N SER A 90 11.98 5.70 6.91
CA SER A 90 12.71 6.45 7.94
C SER A 90 11.96 7.73 8.26
N TYR A 91 11.53 7.85 9.51
CA TYR A 91 10.65 8.91 10.00
C TYR A 91 11.39 10.23 10.23
N ARG A 92 12.63 10.16 10.73
CA ARG A 92 13.43 11.33 11.10
C ARG A 92 14.92 11.10 10.87
N GLY A 93 15.69 12.18 10.90
CA GLY A 93 17.14 12.15 10.69
C GLY A 93 17.54 12.24 9.21
N PRO A 94 18.82 11.96 8.89
CA PRO A 94 19.39 12.18 7.55
C PRO A 94 18.82 11.24 6.47
N ASN A 95 18.20 10.13 6.87
CA ASN A 95 17.57 9.18 5.98
C ASN A 95 16.07 9.39 5.82
N ARG A 96 15.50 10.48 6.38
CA ARG A 96 14.06 10.74 6.35
C ARG A 96 13.49 10.56 4.94
N GLY A 97 12.42 9.78 4.85
CA GLY A 97 11.74 9.47 3.58
C GLY A 97 12.32 8.27 2.82
N LYS A 98 13.51 7.77 3.18
CA LYS A 98 14.07 6.55 2.58
C LYS A 98 13.42 5.31 3.17
N ARG A 99 13.39 4.23 2.38
CA ARG A 99 12.88 2.93 2.81
C ARG A 99 13.91 2.16 3.64
N VAL A 100 13.47 1.54 4.73
CA VAL A 100 14.34 0.86 5.71
C VAL A 100 13.88 -0.57 5.97
N GLY A 101 14.82 -1.52 5.96
CA GLY A 101 14.53 -2.93 6.21
C GLY A 101 13.72 -3.61 5.10
N GLN A 102 13.20 -4.79 5.40
CA GLN A 102 12.55 -5.67 4.43
C GLN A 102 11.35 -6.40 5.04
N PHE A 103 10.34 -6.65 4.22
CA PHE A 103 9.22 -7.50 4.57
C PHE A 103 9.53 -8.98 4.35
N LEU A 104 9.07 -9.79 5.30
CA LEU A 104 9.26 -11.23 5.33
C LEU A 104 7.94 -11.94 5.11
N ARG A 105 8.00 -13.00 4.32
CA ARG A 105 6.89 -13.93 4.15
C ARG A 105 7.02 -15.04 5.19
N LEU A 106 6.50 -14.79 6.39
CA LEU A 106 6.48 -15.76 7.48
C LEU A 106 5.12 -16.45 7.62
N ASP A 107 4.11 -15.99 6.88
CA ASP A 107 2.78 -16.58 6.82
C ASP A 107 2.49 -17.16 5.42
N ASP A 108 1.69 -18.22 5.38
CA ASP A 108 1.20 -18.82 4.14
C ASP A 108 -0.01 -18.06 3.57
N ASN A 109 -0.29 -16.87 4.09
CA ASN A 109 -1.41 -16.06 3.63
C ASN A 109 -1.13 -15.53 2.23
N GLY A 110 -1.87 -16.06 1.25
CA GLY A 110 -1.81 -15.65 -0.14
C GLY A 110 -2.38 -14.26 -0.42
N SER A 111 -2.73 -13.46 0.61
CA SER A 111 -3.39 -12.14 0.50
C SER A 111 -2.48 -10.96 0.19
N TRP A 112 -1.16 -11.18 0.20
CA TRP A 112 -0.17 -10.16 -0.09
C TRP A 112 1.06 -10.71 -0.81
N GLN A 113 1.82 -9.81 -1.44
CA GLN A 113 3.09 -10.08 -2.07
C GLN A 113 4.03 -8.88 -1.98
N GLN A 114 5.33 -9.10 -2.19
CA GLN A 114 6.29 -8.01 -2.32
C GLN A 114 6.01 -7.26 -3.64
N GLN A 115 5.95 -5.94 -3.59
CA GLN A 115 5.72 -5.15 -4.81
C GLN A 115 6.89 -5.32 -5.78
N CYS A 116 8.11 -5.35 -5.27
CA CYS A 116 9.33 -5.58 -6.03
C CYS A 116 10.18 -6.65 -5.35
N PHE A 117 10.27 -7.84 -5.96
CA PHE A 117 11.02 -8.99 -5.42
C PHE A 117 12.48 -8.68 -5.07
N ARG A 118 13.12 -7.79 -5.83
CA ARG A 118 14.53 -7.41 -5.63
C ARG A 118 14.75 -6.66 -4.31
N PHE A 119 13.85 -5.76 -3.94
CA PHE A 119 14.07 -4.83 -2.83
C PHE A 119 13.39 -5.26 -1.54
N LYS A 120 12.25 -5.96 -1.64
CA LYS A 120 11.46 -6.47 -0.49
C LYS A 120 11.04 -5.40 0.53
N ASN A 121 11.26 -4.12 0.25
CA ASN A 121 10.96 -2.97 1.11
C ASN A 121 9.63 -2.30 0.75
N SER A 122 8.78 -2.98 -0.01
CA SER A 122 7.40 -2.59 -0.31
C SER A 122 6.57 -3.84 -0.52
N VAL A 123 5.34 -3.82 -0.02
CA VAL A 123 4.37 -4.91 -0.19
C VAL A 123 3.04 -4.38 -0.70
N THR A 124 2.33 -5.23 -1.43
CA THR A 124 1.01 -4.96 -1.99
C THR A 124 0.08 -6.15 -1.79
N HIS A 125 -1.21 -5.93 -1.95
CA HIS A 125 -2.18 -7.02 -2.15
C HIS A 125 -1.79 -7.90 -3.35
N SER A 126 -2.22 -9.15 -3.31
CA SER A 126 -2.03 -10.18 -4.35
C SER A 126 -3.32 -10.58 -5.06
N HIS A 127 -4.48 -10.11 -4.58
CA HIS A 127 -5.79 -10.29 -5.19
C HIS A 127 -6.75 -9.24 -4.62
N ASP A 128 -7.87 -8.98 -5.30
CA ASP A 128 -8.78 -7.85 -5.01
C ASP A 128 -9.88 -8.17 -3.97
N GLU A 129 -9.87 -9.35 -3.36
CA GLU A 129 -10.90 -9.74 -2.38
C GLU A 129 -10.90 -8.80 -1.18
N LYS A 130 -12.09 -8.60 -0.61
CA LYS A 130 -12.31 -7.69 0.53
C LYS A 130 -11.67 -8.24 1.81
N LYS A 131 -10.64 -7.56 2.29
CA LYS A 131 -9.88 -7.86 3.51
C LYS A 131 -10.37 -6.98 4.65
N LYS A 132 -10.48 -7.55 5.85
CA LYS A 132 -10.70 -6.79 7.10
C LYS A 132 -9.38 -6.36 7.74
N GLN A 133 -8.39 -7.23 7.62
CA GLN A 133 -7.05 -7.03 8.13
C GLN A 133 -6.04 -7.79 7.27
N ILE A 134 -4.79 -7.36 7.32
CA ILE A 134 -3.65 -8.10 6.79
C ILE A 134 -2.53 -8.06 7.83
N LYS A 135 -1.93 -9.22 8.07
CA LYS A 135 -0.75 -9.39 8.91
C LYS A 135 0.48 -9.41 8.04
N LEU A 136 1.52 -8.72 8.47
CA LEU A 136 2.79 -8.62 7.77
C LEU A 136 3.94 -8.70 8.79
N TRP A 137 5.09 -9.12 8.30
CA TRP A 137 6.31 -9.21 9.09
C TRP A 137 7.40 -8.36 8.47
N TRP A 138 8.12 -7.62 9.29
CA TRP A 138 9.22 -6.77 8.85
C TRP A 138 10.44 -6.97 9.75
N LYS A 139 11.63 -6.87 9.18
CA LYS A 139 12.88 -6.76 9.95
C LYS A 139 13.83 -5.75 9.32
N ASN A 140 14.69 -5.18 10.14
CA ASN A 140 15.86 -4.43 9.68
C ASN A 140 17.12 -5.30 9.84
N GLU A 141 17.94 -5.41 8.80
CA GLU A 141 19.15 -6.25 8.81
C GLU A 141 20.45 -5.42 8.84
N LEU A 142 20.38 -4.14 8.47
CA LEU A 142 21.58 -3.35 8.16
C LEU A 142 22.10 -2.58 9.37
N ASN A 143 21.23 -1.81 10.02
CA ASN A 143 21.58 -0.94 11.14
C ASN A 143 20.38 -0.73 12.07
N ASP A 144 20.57 0.01 13.16
CA ASP A 144 19.53 0.41 14.10
C ASP A 144 19.59 1.91 14.39
N ASP A 145 19.75 2.71 13.34
CA ASP A 145 19.86 4.17 13.47
C ASP A 145 18.55 4.91 13.14
N ASP A 146 17.64 4.23 12.45
CA ASP A 146 16.43 4.84 11.91
C ASP A 146 15.21 4.60 12.80
N TYR A 147 14.45 5.67 13.04
CA TYR A 147 13.08 5.56 13.49
C TYR A 147 12.23 5.15 12.31
N VAL A 148 11.53 4.02 12.39
CA VAL A 148 10.80 3.47 11.24
C VAL A 148 9.31 3.71 11.40
N GLN A 149 8.70 4.35 10.42
CA GLN A 149 7.26 4.51 10.31
C GLN A 149 6.73 3.69 9.14
N PHE A 150 5.73 2.85 9.39
CA PHE A 150 5.04 2.14 8.32
C PHE A 150 4.00 3.05 7.71
N VAL A 151 4.11 3.28 6.40
CA VAL A 151 3.23 4.15 5.64
C VAL A 151 2.48 3.29 4.63
N ALA A 152 1.18 3.51 4.52
CA ALA A 152 0.33 2.77 3.61
C ALA A 152 -0.56 3.66 2.75
N THR A 153 -0.73 3.20 1.52
CA THR A 153 -1.85 3.56 0.64
C THR A 153 -2.87 2.43 0.73
N VAL A 154 -4.15 2.77 0.89
CA VAL A 154 -5.24 1.79 0.98
C VAL A 154 -6.30 2.08 -0.07
N VAL A 155 -6.74 1.03 -0.78
CA VAL A 155 -7.77 1.08 -1.82
C VAL A 155 -8.99 0.30 -1.34
N LYS A 156 -10.10 1.00 -1.13
CA LYS A 156 -11.39 0.40 -0.78
C LYS A 156 -12.16 -0.01 -2.03
N ALA A 157 -12.17 0.86 -3.04
CA ALA A 157 -12.75 0.64 -4.36
C ALA A 157 -11.94 1.40 -5.43
N GLN A 158 -12.23 1.16 -6.71
CA GLN A 158 -11.52 1.79 -7.83
C GLN A 158 -11.36 3.30 -7.68
N LYS A 159 -12.45 3.96 -7.26
CA LYS A 159 -12.51 5.41 -7.08
C LYS A 159 -12.68 5.81 -5.61
N GLU A 160 -12.12 5.02 -4.70
CA GLU A 160 -12.13 5.32 -3.26
C GLU A 160 -10.85 4.78 -2.62
N PHE A 161 -9.86 5.66 -2.44
CA PHE A 161 -8.55 5.29 -1.88
C PHE A 161 -7.84 6.47 -1.19
N TRP A 162 -6.94 6.14 -0.27
CA TRP A 162 -6.15 7.11 0.50
C TRP A 162 -4.67 6.87 0.22
N VAL A 163 -3.93 7.89 -0.22
CA VAL A 163 -2.53 7.78 -0.64
C VAL A 163 -1.61 8.21 0.50
N LYS A 164 -0.74 7.30 0.95
CA LYS A 164 0.24 7.54 2.04
C LYS A 164 -0.35 8.14 3.32
N SER A 165 -1.66 7.97 3.53
CA SER A 165 -2.39 8.62 4.62
C SER A 165 -2.53 7.74 5.87
N ILE A 166 -2.32 6.43 5.73
CA ILE A 166 -2.35 5.50 6.85
C ILE A 166 -0.91 5.35 7.35
N LYS A 167 -0.63 5.87 8.54
CA LYS A 167 0.71 5.87 9.13
C LYS A 167 0.68 5.19 10.49
N SER A 168 1.64 4.33 10.78
CA SER A 168 1.84 3.79 12.12
C SER A 168 2.45 4.84 13.04
N ILE A 169 2.38 4.58 14.36
CA ILE A 169 3.32 5.21 15.30
C ILE A 169 4.73 4.76 14.87
N PRO A 170 5.70 5.68 14.73
CA PRO A 170 7.07 5.30 14.40
C PRO A 170 7.69 4.49 15.54
N ILE A 171 8.48 3.47 15.18
CA ILE A 171 9.19 2.63 16.14
C ILE A 171 10.69 2.96 16.14
N PRO A 172 11.28 3.27 17.30
CA PRO A 172 12.72 3.38 17.44
C PRO A 172 13.44 2.02 17.48
N PRO A 173 14.76 2.04 17.28
CA PRO A 173 15.67 1.03 17.81
C PRO A 173 15.49 0.85 19.32
N CYS A 174 15.37 -0.39 19.80
CA CYS A 174 15.23 -0.66 21.24
C CYS A 174 16.47 -0.22 22.05
N ARG A 175 17.65 -0.13 21.41
CA ARG A 175 18.88 0.41 22.01
C ARG A 175 18.77 1.91 22.32
N VAL A 176 18.00 2.66 21.53
CA VAL A 176 17.84 4.11 21.66
C VAL A 176 16.67 4.42 22.60
N GLU A 177 15.51 3.81 22.37
CA GLU A 177 14.28 4.17 23.08
C GLU A 177 13.37 2.94 23.22
N LYS A 178 13.58 2.15 24.27
CA LYS A 178 12.90 0.86 24.49
C LYS A 178 11.39 0.99 24.66
N ASN A 179 10.90 2.11 25.20
CA ASN A 179 9.49 2.33 25.46
C ASN A 179 8.72 2.83 24.22
N GLY A 180 9.39 3.06 23.09
CA GLY A 180 8.80 3.66 21.90
C GLY A 180 8.56 5.17 22.06
N ILE A 181 7.89 5.75 21.08
CA ILE A 181 7.48 7.18 21.11
C ILE A 181 6.14 7.28 21.83
N GLU A 182 6.11 7.97 22.98
CA GLU A 182 4.90 8.07 23.83
C GLU A 182 3.90 9.14 23.33
N GLU A 183 4.39 10.26 22.78
CA GLU A 183 3.55 11.39 22.35
C GLU A 183 3.59 11.59 20.83
N TYR A 184 3.25 10.55 20.07
CA TYR A 184 3.15 10.68 18.62
C TYR A 184 1.89 11.45 18.22
N ILE A 185 2.09 12.62 17.60
CA ILE A 185 1.02 13.41 16.97
C ILE A 185 1.06 13.14 15.46
N PRO A 186 0.01 12.54 14.87
CA PRO A 186 -0.06 12.34 13.43
C PRO A 186 -0.02 13.67 12.68
N ASP A 187 0.67 13.69 11.53
CA ASP A 187 0.61 14.84 10.62
C ASP A 187 -0.85 15.16 10.27
N PRO A 188 -1.21 16.45 10.15
CA PRO A 188 -2.52 16.82 9.68
C PRO A 188 -2.76 16.25 8.29
N ILE A 189 -3.98 15.78 8.05
CA ILE A 189 -4.37 15.29 6.73
C ILE A 189 -4.34 16.46 5.76
N THR A 190 -3.72 16.25 4.60
CA THR A 190 -3.65 17.29 3.56
C THR A 190 -5.07 17.68 3.16
N PRO A 191 -5.49 18.94 3.36
CA PRO A 191 -6.83 19.37 2.99
C PRO A 191 -6.98 19.31 1.46
N PRO A 192 -8.21 19.10 0.95
CA PRO A 192 -8.48 19.21 -0.47
C PRO A 192 -8.01 20.55 -1.01
N PRO A 193 -7.38 20.58 -2.21
CA PRO A 193 -7.04 21.84 -2.84
C PRO A 193 -8.33 22.65 -3.01
N PRO A 194 -8.29 23.98 -2.76
CA PRO A 194 -9.46 24.83 -2.93
C PRO A 194 -9.98 24.72 -4.36
N VAL A 195 -11.30 24.57 -4.50
CA VAL A 195 -11.95 24.50 -5.81
C VAL A 195 -11.67 25.80 -6.55
N ARG A 196 -10.85 25.75 -7.61
CA ARG A 196 -10.76 26.87 -8.55
C ARG A 196 -12.06 26.89 -9.34
N HIS A 197 -12.91 27.87 -9.08
CA HIS A 197 -14.00 28.17 -10.00
C HIS A 197 -13.37 28.49 -11.36
N LEU A 198 -13.59 27.61 -12.34
CA LEU A 198 -13.32 27.92 -13.73
C LEU A 198 -14.22 29.11 -14.07
N VAL A 199 -13.62 30.30 -14.16
CA VAL A 199 -14.31 31.44 -14.76
C VAL A 199 -14.54 31.04 -16.20
N GLN A 200 -15.81 30.79 -16.52
CA GLN A 200 -16.26 30.58 -17.87
C GLN A 200 -16.09 31.94 -18.56
N GLU A 201 -14.96 32.14 -19.25
CA GLU A 201 -14.84 33.22 -20.22
C GLU A 201 -15.86 32.92 -21.32
N VAL A 202 -17.04 33.52 -21.17
CA VAL A 202 -18.04 33.65 -22.22
C VAL A 202 -17.45 34.65 -23.22
N ILE A 203 -17.00 34.13 -24.36
CA ILE A 203 -16.71 34.92 -25.57
C ILE A 203 -18.03 35.38 -26.18
#